data_AF-A0A536UVF0-F1
#
_entry.id   AF-A0A536UVF0-F1
#
_cell.length_a   1.000
_cell.length_b   1.000
_cell.length_c   1.000
_cell.angle_alpha   90.00
_cell.angle_beta   90.00
_cell.angle_gamma   90.00
#
_symmetry.space_group_name_H-M   'P 1'
#
loop_
_entity.id
_entity.type
_entity.pdbx_description
1 polymer ?
#
loop_
_entity_poly.entity_id
_entity_poly.type
_entity_poly.pdbx_seq_one_letter_code
_entity_poly.pdbx_strand_id
1 'polypeptide(L)' 'MTHHAPVILDIAGQSLTDDDRRRLQHPLCGGMILFTRNFKDRRTLTELTAEIKA' A
#
# COMPACT_ATOMS: atom_id res chain seq x y z
N MET A 1 -4.51 3.08 22.53
CA MET A 1 -4.09 1.67 22.35
C MET A 1 -3.76 1.50 20.88
N THR A 2 -2.55 1.10 20.52
CA THR A 2 -2.25 0.71 19.14
C THR A 2 -3.06 -0.55 18.84
N HIS A 3 -4.04 -0.45 17.95
CA HIS A 3 -4.78 -1.61 17.48
C HIS A 3 -3.78 -2.56 16.78
N HIS A 4 -3.82 -3.84 17.16
CA HIS A 4 -2.97 -4.85 16.54
C HIS A 4 -3.42 -5.08 15.10
N ALA A 5 -2.55 -4.74 14.15
CA ALA A 5 -2.79 -4.87 12.71
C ALA A 5 -1.72 -5.82 12.10
N PRO A 6 -1.98 -7.14 12.10
CA PRO A 6 -0.95 -8.15 11.80
C PRO A 6 -0.65 -8.35 10.32
N VAL A 7 -1.47 -7.81 9.42
CA VAL A 7 -1.37 -8.09 7.99
C VAL A 7 -0.47 -7.06 7.32
N ILE A 8 0.54 -7.57 6.62
CA ILE A 8 1.31 -6.82 5.62
C ILE A 8 0.91 -7.39 4.26
N LEU A 9 0.42 -6.56 3.36
CA LEU A 9 -0.03 -6.96 2.03
C LEU A 9 0.75 -6.26 0.92
N ASP A 10 0.55 -6.66 -0.33
CA ASP A 10 1.10 -6.00 -1.51
C ASP A 10 0.00 -5.59 -2.49
N ILE A 11 0.40 -4.92 -3.59
CA ILE A 11 -0.47 -4.60 -4.72
C ILE A 11 0.10 -5.17 -6.02
N ALA A 12 -0.77 -5.35 -7.01
CA ALA A 12 -0.39 -5.97 -8.28
C ALA A 12 0.45 -5.04 -9.18
N GLY A 13 0.23 -3.73 -9.12
CA GLY A 13 0.78 -2.76 -10.07
C GLY A 13 1.47 -1.54 -9.44
N GLN A 14 1.55 -0.46 -10.21
CA GLN A 14 2.23 0.79 -9.86
C GLN A 14 1.28 1.89 -9.37
N SER A 15 -0.01 1.57 -9.23
CA SER A 15 -1.08 2.47 -8.79
C SER A 15 -2.11 1.68 -7.99
N LEU A 16 -2.81 2.34 -7.05
CA LEU A 16 -3.87 1.69 -6.29
C LEU A 16 -5.14 1.52 -7.14
N THR A 17 -5.71 0.33 -7.08
CA THR A 17 -7.10 0.08 -7.47
C THR A 17 -8.04 0.39 -6.31
N ASP A 18 -9.35 0.45 -6.57
CA ASP A 18 -10.35 0.64 -5.51
C ASP A 18 -10.35 -0.53 -4.50
N ASP A 19 -10.02 -1.73 -4.96
CA ASP A 19 -9.84 -2.89 -4.08
C ASP A 19 -8.61 -2.76 -3.18
N ASP A 20 -7.51 -2.20 -3.70
CA ASP A 20 -6.31 -1.95 -2.89
C ASP A 20 -6.60 -0.90 -1.81
N ARG A 21 -7.27 0.20 -2.17
CA ARG A 21 -7.70 1.25 -1.22
C ARG A 21 -8.58 0.67 -0.12
N ARG A 22 -9.56 -0.15 -0.49
CA ARG A 22 -10.45 -0.84 0.47
C ARG A 22 -9.68 -1.77 1.42
N ARG A 23 -8.66 -2.48 0.93
CA ARG A 23 -7.82 -3.39 1.74
C ARG A 23 -6.89 -2.63 2.69
N LEU A 24 -6.32 -1.51 2.24
CA LEU A 24 -5.45 -0.66 3.05
C LEU A 24 -6.20 -0.03 4.24
N GLN A 25 -7.48 0.31 4.06
CA GLN A 25 -8.34 0.82 5.13
C GLN A 25 -8.82 -0.25 6.12
N HIS A 26 -8.51 -1.54 5.90
CA HIS A 26 -8.97 -2.61 6.76
C HIS A 26 -8.28 -2.56 8.14
N PRO A 27 -8.99 -2.73 9.28
CA PRO A 27 -8.41 -2.60 10.62
C PRO A 27 -7.23 -3.55 10.94
N LEU A 28 -7.11 -4.65 10.20
CA LEU A 28 -6.01 -5.62 10.36
C LEU A 28 -4.80 -5.34 9.45
N CYS A 29 -4.90 -4.39 8.52
CA CYS A 29 -3.79 -4.00 7.63
C CYS A 29 -2.85 -3.06 8.39
N GLY A 30 -1.66 -3.55 8.74
CA GLY A 30 -0.65 -2.79 9.48
C GLY A 30 0.43 -2.18 8.59
N GLY A 31 0.50 -2.62 7.33
CA GLY A 31 1.48 -2.09 6.39
C GLY A 31 1.39 -2.72 5.02
N MET A 32 2.30 -2.27 4.16
CA MET A 32 2.40 -2.73 2.79
C MET A 32 3.86 -3.02 2.44
N ILE A 33 4.10 -4.09 1.69
CA ILE A 33 5.42 -4.43 1.15
C ILE A 33 5.47 -4.09 -0.35
N LEU A 34 6.60 -3.54 -0.78
CA LEU A 34 6.84 -3.16 -2.18
C LEU A 34 7.83 -4.14 -2.82
N PHE A 35 7.55 -4.50 -4.07
CA PHE A 35 8.40 -5.34 -4.92
C PHE A 35 8.81 -4.59 -6.20
N THR A 36 9.71 -5.19 -6.98
CA THR A 36 10.19 -4.62 -8.26
C THR A 36 9.04 -4.22 -9.21
N ARG A 37 7.94 -4.97 -9.24
CA ARG A 37 6.77 -4.65 -10.08
C ARG A 37 6.07 -3.33 -9.71
N ASN A 38 6.26 -2.85 -8.49
CA ASN A 38 5.70 -1.58 -8.01
C ASN A 38 6.61 -0.38 -8.33
N PHE A 39 7.81 -0.61 -8.90
CA PHE A 39 8.78 0.44 -9.22
C PHE A 39 8.86 0.69 -10.73
N LYS A 40 8.62 1.94 -11.12
CA LYS A 40 8.88 2.45 -12.49
C LYS A 40 10.05 3.42 -12.47
N ASP A 41 9.92 4.44 -11.62
CA ASP A 41 10.91 5.45 -11.33
C ASP A 41 10.64 6.03 -9.93
N ARG A 42 11.53 6.91 -9.47
CA ARG A 42 11.44 7.51 -8.13
C ARG A 42 10.19 8.36 -7.95
N ARG A 43 9.74 9.05 -9.01
CA ARG A 43 8.58 9.95 -8.93
C ARG A 43 7.31 9.13 -8.71
N THR A 44 7.05 8.14 -9.56
CA THR A 44 5.86 7.28 -9.42
C THR A 44 5.86 6.54 -8.08
N LEU A 45 7.02 6.09 -7.59
CA LEU A 45 7.11 5.45 -6.27
C LEU A 45 6.76 6.41 -5.12
N THR A 46 7.25 7.66 -5.19
CA THR A 46 6.91 8.68 -4.19
C THR A 46 5.42 9.02 -4.21
N GLU A 47 4.82 9.17 -5.40
CA GLU A 47 3.38 9.39 -5.56
C GLU A 47 2.57 8.22 -4.97
N LEU A 48 2.93 6.97 -5.31
CA LEU A 48 2.28 5.76 -4.79
C LEU A 48 2.35 5.70 -3.25
N THR A 49 3.54 5.89 -2.67
CA THR A 49 3.70 5.84 -1.20
C THR A 49 3.03 6.99 -0.46
N ALA A 50 2.84 8.14 -1.11
CA ALA A 50 2.03 9.23 -0.57
C ALA A 50 0.55 8.87 -0.60
N GLU A 51 0.05 8.29 -1.70
CA GLU A 51 -1.32 7.82 -1.84
C GLU A 51 -1.69 6.75 -0.79
N ILE A 52 -0.79 5.82 -0.50
CA ILE A 52 -0.99 4.75 0.50
C ILE A 52 -1.14 5.30 1.93
N LYS A 53 -0.53 6.45 2.22
CA LYS A 53 -0.51 7.06 3.56
C LYS A 53 -1.64 8.08 3.78
N ALA A 54 -2.32 8.49 2.73
CA ALA A 54 -3.44 9.43 2.79
C ALA A 54 -4.70 8.76 3.35
#